data_AF-A0A920HD06-F1
#
_entry.id   AF-A0A920HD06-F1
#
_cell.length_a   1.000
_cell.length_b   1.000
_cell.length_c   1.000
_cell.angle_alpha   90.00
_cell.angle_beta   90.00
_cell.angle_gamma   90.00
#
_symmetry.space_group_name_H-M   'P 1'
#
loop_
_entity.id
_entity.type
_entity.pdbx_description
1 polymer ?
#
loop_
_entity_poly.entity_id
_entity_poly.type
_entity_poly.pdbx_seq_one_letter_code
_entity_poly.pdbx_strand_id
1 'polypeptide(L)'
;MYIYLPIAEISMHIAVVIGLGGGVGFLSGMFGVGGGFLMTPLLIFLGVPSAVAVSTEANQIVASSVSGVLAHWRRGNVDFKMGGILVAGGLWAHLLGCCCSPSCVTSARSI
;
A
#
# COMPACT_ATOMS: atom_id res chain seq x y z
N MET A 1 8.67 -4.71 27.29
CA MET A 1 7.53 -5.65 27.30
C MET A 1 7.48 -6.38 25.98
N TYR A 2 7.33 -7.70 26.03
CA TYR A 2 7.18 -8.55 24.86
C TYR A 2 5.71 -8.58 24.46
N ILE A 3 5.43 -8.26 23.20
CA ILE A 3 4.08 -8.32 22.65
C ILE A 3 4.08 -9.44 21.63
N TYR A 4 3.17 -10.39 21.80
CA TYR A 4 2.91 -11.41 20.81
C TYR A 4 2.14 -10.76 19.65
N LEU A 5 2.74 -10.75 18.47
CA LEU A 5 2.02 -10.38 17.25
C LEU A 5 1.38 -11.65 16.67
N PRO A 6 0.04 -11.80 16.74
CA PRO A 6 -0.66 -12.98 16.21
C PRO A 6 -0.58 -13.11 14.69
N ILE A 7 -0.06 -12.10 13.99
CA ILE A 7 0.14 -12.08 12.53
C ILE A 7 1.43 -12.81 12.11
N ALA A 8 2.43 -12.95 12.99
CA ALA A 8 3.75 -13.48 12.65
C ALA A 8 4.26 -14.59 13.60
N GLU A 9 3.50 -14.97 14.64
CA GLU A 9 3.90 -16.03 15.59
C GLU A 9 5.29 -15.83 16.25
N ILE A 10 5.76 -14.58 16.33
CA ILE A 10 7.04 -14.20 16.95
C ILE A 10 6.83 -13.20 18.09
N SER A 11 7.56 -13.43 19.19
CA SER A 11 7.61 -12.54 20.36
C SER A 11 8.62 -11.42 20.10
N MET A 12 8.17 -10.19 19.86
CA MET A 12 9.07 -9.04 19.66
C MET A 12 8.98 -8.03 20.81
N HIS A 13 10.11 -7.37 21.08
CA HIS A 13 10.17 -6.22 21.99
C HIS A 13 9.47 -5.02 21.37
N ILE A 14 8.61 -4.35 22.16
CA ILE A 14 7.92 -3.11 21.75
C ILE A 14 8.88 -2.04 21.18
N ALA A 15 10.10 -1.94 21.72
CA ALA A 15 11.10 -0.99 21.26
C ALA A 15 11.54 -1.23 19.81
N VAL A 16 11.63 -2.50 19.40
CA VAL A 16 12.01 -2.88 18.03
C VAL A 16 10.86 -2.60 17.07
N VAL A 17 9.61 -2.89 17.48
CA VAL A 17 8.40 -2.62 16.67
C VAL A 17 8.21 -1.12 16.43
N ILE A 18 8.41 -0.29 17.46
CA ILE A 18 8.33 1.17 17.33
C ILE A 18 9.50 1.70 16.48
N GLY A 19 10.71 1.15 16.63
CA GLY A 19 11.87 1.54 15.83
C GLY A 19 11.72 1.20 14.34
N LEU A 20 11.25 -0.01 14.02
CA LEU A 20 10.97 -0.44 12.65
C LEU A 20 9.77 0.29 12.05
N GLY A 21 8.66 0.39 12.78
CA GLY A 21 7.47 1.11 12.34
C GLY A 21 7.73 2.60 12.13
N GLY A 22 8.48 3.23 13.03
CA GLY A 22 8.92 4.62 12.91
C GLY A 22 9.89 4.83 11.76
N GLY A 23 10.90 3.95 11.61
CA GLY A 23 11.88 4.03 10.52
C GLY A 23 11.24 3.86 9.14
N VAL A 24 10.43 2.80 8.96
CA VAL A 24 9.75 2.56 7.68
C VAL A 24 8.68 3.62 7.43
N GLY A 25 7.94 4.05 8.46
CA GLY A 25 6.95 5.12 8.36
C GLY A 25 7.56 6.46 7.96
N PHE A 26 8.72 6.81 8.52
CA PHE A 26 9.44 8.03 8.18
C PHE A 26 9.99 8.00 6.76
N LEU A 27 10.65 6.90 6.38
CA LEU A 27 11.15 6.72 5.00
C LEU A 27 10.00 6.74 3.99
N SER A 28 8.92 6.01 4.26
CA SER A 28 7.71 6.00 3.45
C SER A 28 7.09 7.40 3.29
N GLY A 29 7.01 8.15 4.39
CA GLY A 29 6.50 9.52 4.41
C GLY A 29 7.36 10.48 3.58
N MET A 30 8.69 10.32 3.60
CA MET A 30 9.61 11.12 2.78
C MET A 30 9.45 10.84 1.29
N PHE A 31 9.26 9.58 0.89
CA PHE A 31 9.07 9.24 -0.53
C PHE A 31 7.70 9.65 -1.06
N GLY A 32 6.69 9.82 -0.19
CA GLY A 32 5.34 10.25 -0.61
C GLY A 32 4.58 9.22 -1.47
N VAL A 33 5.15 8.02 -1.67
CA VAL A 33 4.57 6.94 -2.50
C VAL A 33 3.57 6.07 -1.72
N GLY A 34 3.42 6.26 -0.41
CA GLY A 34 2.43 5.53 0.39
C GLY A 34 2.86 4.13 0.84
N GLY A 35 4.17 3.92 1.11
CA GLY A 35 4.69 2.80 1.90
C GLY A 35 4.69 1.41 1.27
N GLY A 36 3.80 1.14 0.31
CA GLY A 36 3.59 -0.20 -0.25
C GLY A 36 4.85 -0.80 -0.86
N PHE A 37 5.63 -0.03 -1.63
CA PHE A 37 6.86 -0.55 -2.25
C PHE A 37 7.88 -1.14 -1.25
N LEU A 38 7.93 -0.62 -0.02
CA LEU A 38 8.83 -1.09 1.03
C LEU A 38 8.16 -2.09 1.99
N MET A 39 6.87 -1.95 2.25
CA MET A 39 6.13 -2.82 3.17
C MET A 39 5.84 -4.20 2.58
N THR A 40 5.52 -4.31 1.28
CA THR A 40 5.21 -5.60 0.64
C THR A 40 6.39 -6.57 0.75
N PRO A 41 7.63 -6.21 0.34
CA PRO A 41 8.75 -7.13 0.44
C PRO A 41 9.13 -7.40 1.90
N LEU A 42 9.02 -6.40 2.78
CA LEU A 42 9.38 -6.54 4.20
C LEU A 42 8.42 -7.52 4.91
N LEU A 43 7.13 -7.49 4.60
CA LEU A 43 6.13 -8.44 5.10
C LEU A 43 6.30 -9.85 4.52
N ILE A 44 6.69 -9.97 3.24
CA ILE A 44 7.00 -11.25 2.61
C ILE A 44 8.25 -11.89 3.24
N PHE A 45 9.30 -11.11 3.52
CA PHE A 45 10.48 -11.59 4.23
C PHE A 45 10.17 -12.00 5.68
N LEU A 46 9.13 -11.43 6.29
CA LEU A 46 8.62 -11.80 7.61
C LEU A 46 7.67 -13.02 7.57
N GLY A 47 7.38 -13.59 6.39
CA GLY A 47 6.57 -14.81 6.26
C GLY A 47 5.05 -14.59 6.28
N VAL A 48 4.58 -13.35 6.14
CA VAL A 48 3.14 -13.03 6.14
C VAL A 48 2.50 -13.43 4.79
N PRO A 49 1.30 -14.04 4.76
CA PRO A 49 0.60 -14.39 3.53
C PRO A 49 0.35 -13.14 2.66
N SER A 50 0.77 -13.23 1.39
CA SER A 50 0.75 -12.12 0.43
C SER A 50 -0.65 -11.54 0.18
N ALA A 51 -1.70 -12.34 0.30
CA ALA A 51 -3.08 -11.89 0.14
C ALA A 51 -3.48 -10.81 1.15
N VAL A 52 -3.02 -10.92 2.41
CA VAL A 52 -3.35 -9.97 3.48
C VAL A 52 -2.50 -8.70 3.39
N ALA A 53 -1.23 -8.87 2.98
CA ALA A 53 -0.32 -7.76 2.74
C ALA A 53 -0.87 -6.82 1.66
N VAL A 54 -1.17 -7.35 0.47
CA VAL A 54 -1.61 -6.55 -0.68
C VAL A 54 -2.92 -5.78 -0.39
N SER A 55 -3.85 -6.40 0.34
CA SER A 55 -5.12 -5.74 0.71
C SER A 55 -4.91 -4.54 1.64
N THR A 56 -4.03 -4.70 2.63
CA THR A 56 -3.75 -3.62 3.61
C THR A 56 -3.01 -2.46 2.95
N GLU A 57 -2.10 -2.77 2.03
CA GLU A 57 -1.29 -1.78 1.31
C GLU A 57 -2.11 -0.95 0.32
N ALA A 58 -3.07 -1.58 -0.38
CA ALA A 58 -3.97 -0.86 -1.27
C ALA A 58 -4.73 0.26 -0.52
N ASN A 59 -5.22 -0.03 0.69
CA ASN A 59 -5.89 0.98 1.52
C ASN A 59 -4.93 2.09 1.98
N GLN A 60 -3.68 1.77 2.30
CA GLN A 60 -2.67 2.77 2.67
C GLN A 60 -2.29 3.69 1.51
N ILE A 61 -2.16 3.15 0.30
CA ILE A 61 -1.85 3.91 -0.90
C ILE A 61 -3.02 4.84 -1.25
N VAL A 62 -4.26 4.37 -1.14
CA VAL A 62 -5.46 5.20 -1.35
C VAL A 62 -5.50 6.34 -0.32
N ALA A 63 -5.29 6.05 0.96
CA ALA A 63 -5.27 7.07 2.01
C ALA A 63 -4.19 8.14 1.76
N SER A 64 -2.99 7.72 1.37
CA SER A 64 -1.88 8.62 1.04
C SER A 64 -2.17 9.46 -0.21
N SER A 65 -2.76 8.85 -1.25
CA SER A 65 -3.14 9.54 -2.49
C SER A 65 -4.20 10.61 -2.24
N VAL A 66 -5.22 10.29 -1.44
CA VAL A 66 -6.25 11.26 -1.04
C VAL A 66 -5.64 12.42 -0.26
N SER A 67 -4.71 12.13 0.66
CA SER A 67 -3.97 13.16 1.40
C SER A 67 -3.14 14.07 0.47
N GLY A 68 -2.45 13.49 -0.52
CA GLY A 68 -1.68 14.23 -1.52
C GLY A 68 -2.55 15.13 -2.41
N VAL A 69 -3.69 14.62 -2.87
CA VAL A 69 -4.68 15.42 -3.63
C VAL A 69 -5.23 16.56 -2.77
N LEU A 70 -5.55 16.30 -1.50
CA LEU A 70 -6.05 17.33 -0.59
C LEU A 70 -5.00 18.42 -0.32
N ALA A 71 -3.73 18.03 -0.19
CA ALA A 71 -2.62 18.96 -0.02
C ALA A 71 -2.40 19.84 -1.26
N HIS A 72 -2.53 19.27 -2.47
CA HIS A 72 -2.49 20.04 -3.73
C HIS A 72 -3.73 20.90 -3.93
N TRP A 73 -4.90 20.45 -3.47
CA TRP A 73 -6.15 21.21 -3.55
C TRP A 73 -6.09 22.50 -2.75
N ARG A 74 -5.48 22.48 -1.56
CA ARG A 74 -5.24 23.68 -0.75
C ARG A 74 -4.30 24.70 -1.42
N ARG A 75 -3.46 24.28 -2.37
CA ARG A 75 -2.54 25.17 -3.11
C ARG A 75 -3.16 25.72 -4.40
N GLY A 76 -4.42 25.39 -4.71
CA GLY A 76 -5.13 25.89 -5.90
C GLY A 76 -4.61 25.36 -7.24
N ASN A 77 -3.72 24.35 -7.22
CA ASN A 77 -3.04 23.82 -8.41
C ASN A 77 -3.55 22.42 -8.81
N VAL A 78 -4.83 22.11 -8.53
CA VAL A 78 -5.43 20.83 -8.92
C VAL A 78 -5.94 20.95 -10.34
N ASP A 79 -5.16 20.40 -11.25
CA ASP A 79 -5.51 20.30 -12.65
C ASP A 79 -6.43 19.08 -12.86
N PHE A 80 -7.75 19.28 -12.62
CA PHE A 80 -8.77 18.23 -12.73
C PHE A 80 -8.77 17.56 -14.11
N LYS A 81 -8.33 18.28 -15.15
CA LYS A 81 -8.22 17.76 -16.51
C LYS A 81 -7.13 16.69 -16.63
N MET A 82 -5.96 16.92 -16.03
CA MET A 82 -4.88 15.92 -15.97
C MET A 82 -5.23 14.77 -15.01
N GLY A 83 -5.85 15.07 -13.87
CA GLY A 83 -6.31 14.06 -12.92
C GLY A 83 -7.29 13.06 -13.56
N GLY A 84 -8.25 13.55 -14.36
CA GLY A 84 -9.22 12.69 -15.06
C GLY A 84 -8.57 11.75 -16.08
N ILE A 85 -7.56 12.23 -16.82
CA ILE A 85 -6.80 11.41 -17.78
C ILE A 85 -6.01 10.31 -17.07
N LEU A 86 -5.39 10.62 -15.92
CA LEU A 86 -4.68 9.64 -15.09
C LEU A 86 -5.62 8.56 -14.53
N VAL A 87 -6.80 8.94 -14.05
CA VAL A 87 -7.80 7.98 -13.56
C VAL A 87 -8.30 7.10 -14.70
N ALA A 88 -8.65 7.68 -15.86
CA ALA A 88 -9.12 6.93 -17.01
C ALA A 88 -8.05 5.98 -17.57
N GLY A 89 -6.80 6.44 -17.69
CA GLY A 89 -5.66 5.64 -18.11
C GLY A 89 -5.33 4.52 -17.11
N GLY A 90 -5.39 4.80 -15.81
CA GLY A 90 -5.18 3.81 -14.75
C GLY A 90 -6.26 2.73 -14.73
N LEU A 91 -7.53 3.11 -14.88
CA LEU A 91 -8.64 2.16 -14.97
C LEU A 91 -8.48 1.24 -16.20
N TRP A 92 -8.17 1.83 -17.36
CA TRP A 92 -7.92 1.09 -18.58
C TRP A 92 -6.71 0.15 -18.48
N ALA A 93 -5.61 0.62 -17.91
CA ALA A 93 -4.42 -0.20 -17.69
C ALA A 93 -4.70 -1.38 -16.74
N HIS A 94 -5.47 -1.16 -15.67
CA HIS A 94 -5.84 -2.22 -14.73
C HIS A 94 -6.78 -3.26 -15.37
N LEU A 95 -7.78 -2.81 -16.14
CA LEU A 95 -8.70 -3.66 -16.88
C LEU A 95 -7.97 -4.51 -17.93
N LEU A 96 -7.11 -3.91 -18.74
CA LEU A 96 -6.29 -4.62 -19.72
C LEU A 96 -5.33 -5.59 -19.05
N GLY A 97 -4.67 -5.18 -17.97
CA GLY A 97 -3.76 -6.02 -17.19
C GLY A 97 -4.43 -7.26 -16.59
N CYS A 98 -5.64 -7.12 -16.01
CA CYS A 98 -6.36 -8.28 -15.48
C CYS A 98 -6.88 -9.19 -16.60
N CYS A 99 -7.28 -8.61 -17.74
CA CYS A 99 -7.75 -9.38 -18.90
C CYS A 99 -6.62 -10.20 -19.55
N CYS A 100 -5.38 -9.67 -19.56
CA CYS A 100 -4.21 -10.37 -20.11
C CYS A 100 -3.57 -11.36 -19.13
N SER A 101 -3.89 -11.31 -17.83
CA SER A 101 -3.26 -12.17 -16.83
C SER A 101 -4.11 -13.43 -16.54
N PRO A 102 -3.58 -14.65 -16.74
CA PRO A 102 -4.30 -15.91 -16.46
C PRO A 102 -4.64 -16.09 -14.97
N SER A 103 -4.06 -15.27 -14.08
CA SER A 103 -4.29 -15.29 -12.63
C SER A 103 -5.61 -14.64 -12.19
N CYS A 104 -6.27 -13.85 -13.06
CA CYS A 104 -7.49 -13.11 -12.71
C CYS A 104 -8.69 -14.06 -12.40
N VAL A 105 -8.70 -15.31 -12.93
CA VAL A 105 -9.71 -16.34 -12.60
C VAL A 105 -9.51 -17.01 -11.24
N THR A 106 -8.27 -17.11 -10.74
CA THR A 106 -8.00 -17.79 -9.47
C THR A 106 -8.24 -16.89 -8.26
N SER A 107 -8.04 -15.57 -8.40
CA SER A 107 -8.24 -14.61 -7.31
C SER A 107 -9.72 -14.37 -6.97
N ALA A 108 -10.65 -14.57 -7.91
CA ALA A 108 -12.08 -14.46 -7.68
C ALA A 108 -12.68 -15.63 -6.86
N ARG A 109 -11.89 -16.68 -6.59
CA ARG A 109 -12.30 -17.84 -5.76
C ARG A 109 -11.78 -17.76 -4.32
N SER A 110 -10.96 -16.77 -3.99
CA SER A 110 -10.40 -16.57 -2.65
C SER A 110 -10.92 -15.32 -1.93
N ILE A 111 -11.96 -14.68 -2.47
CA ILE A 111 -12.82 -13.70 -1.79
C ILE A 111 -14.09 -14.40 -1.35
#